data_AF-A0A937VSI0-F1
#
_entry.id   AF-A0A937VSI0-F1
#
_cell.length_a   1.000
_cell.length_b   1.000
_cell.length_c   1.000
_cell.angle_alpha   90.00
_cell.angle_beta   90.00
_cell.angle_gamma   90.00
#
_symmetry.space_group_name_H-M   'P 1'
#
loop_
_entity.id
_entity.type
_entity.pdbx_description
1 polymer ?
#
loop_
_entity_poly.entity_id
_entity_poly.type
_entity_poly.pdbx_seq_one_letter_code
_entity_poly.pdbx_strand_id
1 'polypeptide(L)'
;HHSVQSLRSSRSSDPIVNLAILLHDVGKPTVARRQKDGVITFYNHELLGASVARNLAQRLKFSKKQENRLVTLVRWHQFSVDEKQTDKAVRRFLHHVGQENLNDMLLLRTADRLGGGARETSWRMELFKKKLKDVQKEPFLVTDLKINGNEIMKTLKIHPGPLVGRLLSQLFQEVVEKKIRNDKTTLSKRLRQIAKSLT
;
A
#
# COMPACT_ATOMS: atom_id res chain seq x y z
N HIS A 1 -17.35 -23.04 1.91
CA HIS A 1 -17.31 -21.56 2.06
C HIS A 1 -15.87 -21.08 2.18
N HIS A 2 -15.35 -20.38 1.16
CA HIS A 2 -13.94 -19.95 1.10
C HIS A 2 -13.52 -19.09 2.31
N SER A 3 -14.23 -18.00 2.62
CA SER A 3 -13.85 -17.08 3.70
C SER A 3 -13.76 -17.74 5.09
N VAL A 4 -14.60 -18.75 5.36
CA VAL A 4 -14.54 -19.53 6.60
C VAL A 4 -13.29 -20.42 6.64
N GLN A 5 -12.91 -21.01 5.51
CA GLN A 5 -11.67 -21.80 5.42
C GLN A 5 -10.43 -20.91 5.52
N SER A 6 -10.48 -19.70 4.96
CA SER A 6 -9.43 -18.69 5.13
C SER A 6 -9.28 -18.32 6.60
N LEU A 7 -10.39 -18.05 7.31
CA LEU A 7 -10.36 -17.75 8.74
C LEU A 7 -9.77 -18.90 9.58
N ARG A 8 -10.13 -20.15 9.28
CA ARG A 8 -9.55 -21.33 9.95
C ARG A 8 -8.04 -21.46 9.74
N SER A 9 -7.53 -20.92 8.64
CA SER A 9 -6.11 -20.90 8.32
C SER A 9 -5.40 -19.65 8.86
N SER A 10 -6.10 -18.77 9.57
CA SER A 10 -5.52 -17.58 10.17
C SER A 10 -4.48 -17.95 11.21
N ARG A 11 -3.38 -17.21 11.22
CA ARG A 11 -2.32 -17.29 12.24
C ARG A 11 -2.28 -16.03 13.12
N SER A 12 -3.28 -15.17 13.01
CA SER A 12 -3.40 -13.98 13.84
C SER A 12 -4.30 -14.22 15.04
N SER A 13 -3.85 -13.79 16.22
CA SER A 13 -4.70 -13.70 17.41
C SER A 13 -5.52 -12.41 17.47
N ASP A 14 -5.27 -11.47 16.55
CA ASP A 14 -5.96 -10.17 16.53
C ASP A 14 -7.37 -10.29 15.94
N PRO A 15 -8.43 -9.96 16.72
CA PRO A 15 -9.81 -10.05 16.25
C PRO A 15 -10.10 -9.20 15.00
N ILE A 16 -9.45 -8.04 14.83
CA ILE A 16 -9.65 -7.18 13.66
C ILE A 16 -9.09 -7.84 12.40
N VAL A 17 -7.94 -8.51 12.51
CA VAL A 17 -7.34 -9.24 11.38
C VAL A 17 -8.19 -10.44 11.02
N ASN A 18 -8.66 -11.19 12.02
CA ASN A 18 -9.56 -12.32 11.81
C ASN A 18 -10.89 -11.90 11.18
N LEU A 19 -11.46 -10.78 11.62
CA LEU A 19 -12.65 -10.21 11.00
C LEU A 19 -12.37 -9.76 9.56
N ALA A 20 -11.21 -9.16 9.27
CA ALA A 20 -10.81 -8.81 7.91
C ALA A 20 -10.69 -10.05 7.01
N ILE A 21 -10.10 -11.14 7.51
CA ILE A 21 -10.01 -12.42 6.79
C ILE A 21 -11.40 -12.98 6.51
N LEU A 22 -12.33 -12.90 7.46
CA LEU A 22 -13.70 -13.37 7.23
C LEU A 22 -14.43 -12.52 6.17
N LEU A 23 -14.14 -11.22 6.12
CA LEU A 23 -14.85 -10.26 5.27
C LEU A 23 -14.16 -9.95 3.94
N HIS A 24 -12.93 -10.43 3.68
CA HIS A 24 -12.12 -9.98 2.55
C HIS A 24 -12.87 -10.06 1.20
N ASP A 25 -13.65 -11.13 1.04
CA ASP A 25 -14.42 -11.46 -0.16
C ASP A 25 -15.92 -11.10 -0.09
N VAL A 26 -16.37 -10.41 0.97
CA VAL A 26 -17.80 -10.16 1.22
C VAL A 26 -18.48 -9.39 0.09
N GLY A 27 -17.72 -8.63 -0.71
CA GLY A 27 -18.22 -7.91 -1.87
C GLY A 27 -18.48 -8.79 -3.10
N LYS A 28 -17.86 -9.98 -3.21
CA LYS A 28 -17.90 -10.82 -4.43
C LYS A 28 -19.32 -11.14 -4.91
N PRO A 29 -20.27 -11.60 -4.05
CA PRO A 29 -21.60 -11.96 -4.52
C PRO A 29 -22.35 -10.82 -5.20
N THR A 30 -22.14 -9.58 -4.74
CA THR A 30 -22.86 -8.40 -5.26
C THR A 30 -22.31 -7.95 -6.60
N VAL A 31 -21.00 -8.07 -6.82
CA VAL A 31 -20.35 -7.65 -8.08
C VAL A 31 -20.14 -8.80 -9.07
N ALA A 32 -20.63 -9.99 -8.75
CA ALA A 32 -20.50 -11.16 -9.61
C ALA A 32 -21.17 -10.91 -10.96
N ARG A 33 -20.39 -11.03 -12.04
CA ARG A 33 -20.88 -10.88 -13.43
C ARG A 33 -20.40 -12.06 -14.26
N ARG A 34 -21.35 -12.74 -14.92
CA ARG A 34 -21.04 -13.76 -15.93
C ARG A 34 -20.74 -13.09 -17.27
N GLN A 35 -19.55 -13.34 -17.79
CA GLN A 35 -19.10 -12.86 -19.09
C GLN A 35 -19.67 -13.71 -20.24
N LYS A 36 -19.52 -13.24 -21.48
CA LYS A 36 -20.06 -13.92 -22.68
C LYS A 36 -19.48 -15.33 -22.89
N ASP A 37 -18.24 -15.55 -22.46
CA ASP A 37 -17.52 -16.83 -22.50
C ASP A 37 -17.85 -17.76 -21.31
N GLY A 38 -18.75 -17.33 -20.42
CA GLY A 38 -19.17 -18.08 -19.24
C GLY A 38 -18.31 -17.85 -18.00
N VAL A 39 -17.21 -17.11 -18.08
CA VAL A 39 -16.34 -16.80 -16.93
C VAL A 39 -17.06 -15.85 -15.96
N ILE A 40 -16.96 -16.13 -14.66
CA ILE A 40 -17.47 -15.23 -13.62
C ILE A 40 -16.36 -14.27 -13.19
N THR A 41 -16.68 -12.98 -13.19
CA THR A 41 -15.79 -11.89 -12.79
C THR A 41 -16.32 -11.19 -11.54
N PHE A 42 -15.39 -10.64 -10.74
CA PHE A 42 -15.68 -9.96 -9.47
C PHE A 42 -14.99 -8.60 -9.40
N TYR A 43 -15.11 -7.80 -10.46
CA TYR A 43 -14.43 -6.52 -10.54
C TYR A 43 -14.85 -5.59 -9.40
N ASN A 44 -13.86 -4.95 -8.77
CA ASN A 44 -14.05 -3.98 -7.69
C ASN A 44 -14.74 -4.53 -6.43
N HIS A 45 -14.72 -5.85 -6.20
CA HIS A 45 -15.33 -6.45 -5.01
C HIS A 45 -14.68 -5.96 -3.72
N GLU A 46 -13.40 -5.61 -3.75
CA GLU A 46 -12.65 -5.05 -2.63
C GLU A 46 -13.13 -3.65 -2.24
N LEU A 47 -13.61 -2.84 -3.19
CA LEU A 47 -14.20 -1.53 -2.91
C LEU A 47 -15.54 -1.67 -2.19
N LEU A 48 -16.38 -2.58 -2.67
CA LEU A 48 -17.66 -2.87 -2.02
C LEU A 48 -17.45 -3.54 -0.65
N GLY A 49 -16.55 -4.51 -0.57
CA GLY A 49 -16.18 -5.20 0.66
C GLY A 49 -15.70 -4.22 1.73
N ALA A 50 -14.90 -3.22 1.34
CA ALA A 50 -14.46 -2.15 2.22
C ALA A 50 -15.64 -1.29 2.73
N SER A 51 -16.64 -1.02 1.90
CA SER A 51 -17.87 -0.31 2.31
C SER A 51 -18.67 -1.13 3.32
N VAL A 52 -18.86 -2.42 3.05
CA VAL A 52 -19.53 -3.36 3.98
C VAL A 52 -18.79 -3.43 5.31
N ALA A 53 -17.47 -3.57 5.28
CA ALA A 53 -16.64 -3.62 6.48
C ALA A 53 -16.74 -2.33 7.32
N ARG A 54 -16.78 -1.16 6.66
CA ARG A 54 -16.97 0.12 7.34
C ARG A 54 -18.32 0.19 8.04
N ASN A 55 -19.40 -0.14 7.34
CA ASN A 55 -20.75 -0.12 7.91
C ASN A 55 -20.87 -1.08 9.09
N LEU A 56 -20.26 -2.27 8.98
CA LEU A 56 -20.21 -3.23 10.07
C LEU A 56 -19.45 -2.68 11.29
N ALA A 57 -18.25 -2.13 11.10
CA ALA A 57 -17.45 -1.56 12.18
C ALA A 57 -18.18 -0.42 12.90
N GLN A 58 -18.90 0.43 12.16
CA GLN A 58 -19.71 1.51 12.74
C GLN A 58 -20.88 0.97 13.57
N ARG A 59 -21.59 -0.05 13.07
CA ARG A 59 -22.66 -0.73 13.81
C ARG A 59 -22.16 -1.40 15.10
N LEU A 60 -20.96 -1.96 15.05
CA LEU A 60 -20.28 -2.57 16.19
C LEU A 60 -19.57 -1.56 17.09
N LYS A 61 -19.68 -0.25 16.81
CA LYS A 61 -19.11 0.86 17.58
C LYS A 61 -17.59 0.76 17.76
N PHE A 62 -16.88 0.29 16.73
CA PHE A 62 -15.42 0.26 16.75
C PHE A 62 -14.83 1.66 16.86
N SER A 63 -13.68 1.78 17.53
CA SER A 63 -12.91 3.03 17.51
C SER A 63 -12.52 3.38 16.07
N LYS A 64 -12.28 4.67 15.79
CA LYS A 64 -11.90 5.09 14.44
C LYS A 64 -10.64 4.40 13.92
N LYS A 65 -9.69 4.13 14.83
CA LYS A 65 -8.47 3.36 14.52
C LYS A 65 -8.78 1.93 14.09
N GLN A 66 -9.66 1.22 14.81
CA GLN A 66 -10.08 -0.13 14.47
C GLN A 66 -10.90 -0.18 13.17
N GLU A 67 -11.83 0.75 12.97
CA GLU A 67 -12.59 0.90 11.72
C GLU A 67 -11.66 1.07 10.53
N ASN A 68 -10.74 2.04 10.60
CA ASN A 68 -9.79 2.32 9.52
C ASN A 68 -8.90 1.10 9.23
N ARG A 69 -8.39 0.43 10.27
CA ARG A 69 -7.57 -0.78 10.09
C ARG A 69 -8.36 -1.92 9.43
N LEU A 70 -9.58 -2.22 9.89
CA LEU A 70 -10.43 -3.23 9.26
C LEU A 70 -10.69 -2.91 7.78
N VAL A 71 -11.06 -1.67 7.49
CA VAL A 71 -11.35 -1.23 6.13
C VAL A 71 -10.12 -1.30 5.23
N THR A 72 -8.95 -0.89 5.73
CA THR A 72 -7.68 -0.97 4.99
C THR A 72 -7.35 -2.41 4.64
N LEU A 73 -7.45 -3.32 5.62
CA LEU A 73 -7.17 -4.74 5.40
C LEU A 73 -8.11 -5.35 4.34
N VAL A 74 -9.41 -5.09 4.43
CA VAL A 74 -10.39 -5.60 3.44
C VAL A 74 -10.21 -4.93 2.07
N ARG A 75 -9.98 -3.61 2.02
CA ARG A 75 -9.85 -2.88 0.75
C ARG A 75 -8.64 -3.31 -0.07
N TRP A 76 -7.53 -3.61 0.59
CA TRP A 76 -6.25 -3.88 -0.05
C TRP A 76 -5.80 -5.34 0.04
N HIS A 77 -6.70 -6.24 0.45
CA HIS A 77 -6.42 -7.66 0.58
C HIS A 77 -5.97 -8.29 -0.75
N GLN A 78 -6.54 -7.83 -1.87
CA GLN A 78 -6.16 -8.27 -3.19
C GLN A 78 -5.01 -7.40 -3.72
N PHE A 79 -3.80 -7.93 -3.65
CA PHE A 79 -2.63 -7.33 -4.29
C PHE A 79 -1.90 -8.35 -5.18
N SER A 80 -1.37 -7.84 -6.29
CA SER A 80 -0.55 -8.63 -7.20
C SER A 80 0.82 -8.91 -6.58
N VAL A 81 1.35 -10.10 -6.84
CA VAL A 81 2.73 -10.48 -6.56
C VAL A 81 3.34 -10.98 -7.87
N ASP A 82 4.22 -10.18 -8.47
CA ASP A 82 4.78 -10.43 -9.80
C ASP A 82 6.25 -10.00 -9.84
N GLU A 83 7.08 -10.76 -10.53
CA GLU A 83 8.52 -10.53 -10.68
C GLU A 83 8.86 -9.20 -11.34
N LYS A 84 7.97 -8.67 -12.20
CA LYS A 84 8.09 -7.39 -12.89
C LYS A 84 7.57 -6.21 -12.05
N GLN A 85 7.10 -6.43 -10.83
CA GLN A 85 6.68 -5.32 -9.97
C GLN A 85 7.84 -4.37 -9.70
N THR A 86 7.65 -3.11 -10.06
CA THR A 86 8.61 -2.04 -9.80
C THR A 86 8.57 -1.60 -8.35
N ASP A 87 9.67 -1.06 -7.84
CA ASP A 87 9.75 -0.53 -6.48
C ASP A 87 8.73 0.58 -6.25
N LYS A 88 8.41 1.37 -7.30
CA LYS A 88 7.33 2.35 -7.29
C LYS A 88 5.96 1.71 -7.03
N ALA A 89 5.67 0.54 -7.60
CA ALA A 89 4.43 -0.18 -7.34
C ALA A 89 4.35 -0.71 -5.91
N VAL A 90 5.46 -1.26 -5.40
CA VAL A 90 5.56 -1.74 -4.01
C VAL A 90 5.41 -0.61 -2.99
N ARG A 91 6.06 0.55 -3.23
CA ARG A 91 5.90 1.75 -2.41
C ARG A 91 4.47 2.26 -2.41
N ARG A 92 3.82 2.29 -3.57
CA ARG A 92 2.40 2.67 -3.67
C ARG A 92 1.51 1.71 -2.87
N PHE A 93 1.75 0.41 -2.93
CA PHE A 93 1.02 -0.56 -2.10
C PHE A 93 1.22 -0.26 -0.60
N LEU A 94 2.48 -0.13 -0.15
CA LEU A 94 2.79 0.20 1.24
C LEU A 94 2.16 1.51 1.70
N HIS A 95 2.13 2.54 0.86
CA HIS A 95 1.51 3.83 1.19
C HIS A 95 0.00 3.68 1.44
N HIS A 96 -0.70 2.86 0.64
CA HIS A 96 -2.12 2.63 0.83
C HIS A 96 -2.45 1.74 2.03
N VAL A 97 -1.59 0.76 2.31
CA VAL A 97 -1.78 -0.19 3.43
C VAL A 97 -1.32 0.41 4.76
N GLY A 98 -0.32 1.29 4.76
CA GLY A 98 0.38 1.70 5.97
C GLY A 98 1.38 0.65 6.43
N GLN A 99 2.58 1.08 6.85
CA GLN A 99 3.62 0.15 7.31
C GLN A 99 3.16 -0.65 8.53
N GLU A 100 2.35 -0.04 9.39
CA GLU A 100 1.80 -0.63 10.60
C GLU A 100 0.86 -1.83 10.33
N ASN A 101 0.26 -1.90 9.13
CA ASN A 101 -0.65 -2.98 8.75
C ASN A 101 0.00 -4.03 7.84
N LEU A 102 1.28 -3.88 7.50
CA LEU A 102 1.94 -4.74 6.50
C LEU A 102 1.96 -6.21 6.92
N ASN A 103 2.31 -6.49 8.17
CA ASN A 103 2.36 -7.86 8.67
C ASN A 103 0.98 -8.50 8.67
N ASP A 104 -0.05 -7.77 9.10
CA ASP A 104 -1.44 -8.24 9.08
C ASP A 104 -1.95 -8.49 7.67
N MET A 105 -1.56 -7.65 6.71
CA MET A 105 -1.91 -7.81 5.31
C MET A 105 -1.28 -9.08 4.71
N LEU A 106 -0.03 -9.38 5.07
CA LEU A 106 0.64 -10.62 4.65
C LEU A 106 -0.01 -11.85 5.31
N LEU A 107 -0.38 -11.77 6.59
CA LEU A 107 -1.12 -12.84 7.28
C LEU A 107 -2.47 -13.11 6.63
N LEU A 108 -3.23 -12.04 6.32
CA LEU A 108 -4.51 -12.13 5.61
C LEU A 108 -4.30 -12.81 4.26
N ARG A 109 -3.29 -12.39 3.48
CA ARG A 109 -3.00 -12.99 2.17
C ARG A 109 -2.63 -14.46 2.27
N THR A 110 -1.87 -14.87 3.28
CA THR A 110 -1.56 -16.28 3.53
C THR A 110 -2.84 -17.07 3.87
N ALA A 111 -3.69 -16.53 4.74
CA ALA A 111 -4.95 -17.16 5.13
C ALA A 111 -5.91 -17.33 3.96
N ASP A 112 -6.09 -16.29 3.13
CA ASP A 112 -6.83 -16.33 1.86
C ASP A 112 -6.35 -17.48 0.96
N ARG A 113 -5.04 -17.54 0.67
CA ARG A 113 -4.45 -18.60 -0.16
C ARG A 113 -4.71 -20.00 0.37
N LEU A 114 -4.49 -20.22 1.66
CA LEU A 114 -4.71 -21.52 2.31
C LEU A 114 -6.20 -21.90 2.30
N GLY A 115 -7.10 -20.94 2.54
CA GLY A 115 -8.55 -21.14 2.45
C GLY A 115 -9.05 -21.47 1.03
N GLY A 116 -8.29 -21.12 0.00
CA GLY A 116 -8.49 -21.53 -1.38
C GLY A 116 -7.80 -22.85 -1.77
N GLY A 117 -7.11 -23.53 -0.84
CA GLY A 117 -6.36 -24.77 -1.11
C GLY A 117 -5.01 -24.55 -1.82
N ALA A 118 -4.54 -23.31 -1.94
CA ALA A 118 -3.23 -23.01 -2.52
C ALA A 118 -2.12 -23.18 -1.48
N ARG A 119 -0.87 -23.31 -1.95
CA ARG A 119 0.30 -23.27 -1.07
C ARG A 119 0.41 -21.92 -0.37
N GLU A 120 0.85 -21.94 0.89
CA GLU A 120 1.07 -20.75 1.71
C GLU A 120 1.84 -19.65 0.97
N THR A 121 2.97 -20.03 0.36
CA THR A 121 3.85 -19.09 -0.34
C THR A 121 4.18 -19.56 -1.75
N SER A 122 4.87 -18.69 -2.49
CA SER A 122 5.47 -18.93 -3.79
C SER A 122 6.78 -18.15 -3.88
N TRP A 123 7.66 -18.51 -4.81
CA TRP A 123 8.89 -17.74 -5.03
C TRP A 123 8.61 -16.26 -5.36
N ARG A 124 7.49 -15.96 -6.03
CA ARG A 124 7.02 -14.58 -6.30
C ARG A 124 6.60 -13.86 -5.02
N MET A 125 5.92 -14.54 -4.11
CA MET A 125 5.55 -13.98 -2.81
C MET A 125 6.81 -13.68 -1.97
N GLU A 126 7.79 -14.57 -1.96
CA GLU A 126 9.06 -14.33 -1.24
C GLU A 126 9.88 -13.18 -1.88
N LEU A 127 9.89 -13.10 -3.21
CA LEU A 127 10.47 -11.95 -3.92
C LEU A 127 9.76 -10.64 -3.56
N PHE A 128 8.42 -10.64 -3.49
CA PHE A 128 7.64 -9.48 -3.06
C PHE A 128 7.95 -9.08 -1.62
N LYS A 129 8.03 -10.03 -0.68
CA LYS A 129 8.45 -9.78 0.71
C LYS A 129 9.86 -9.18 0.79
N LYS A 130 10.79 -9.65 -0.04
CA LYS A 130 12.14 -9.06 -0.14
C LYS A 130 12.08 -7.61 -0.61
N LYS A 131 11.36 -7.34 -1.71
CA LYS A 131 11.16 -5.97 -2.22
C LYS A 131 10.52 -5.06 -1.18
N LEU A 132 9.51 -5.53 -0.44
CA LEU A 132 8.89 -4.79 0.66
C LEU A 132 9.92 -4.36 1.71
N LYS A 133 10.84 -5.24 2.10
CA LYS A 133 11.91 -4.92 3.05
C LYS A 133 12.90 -3.91 2.45
N ASP A 134 13.27 -4.06 1.18
CA ASP A 134 14.28 -3.22 0.55
C ASP A 134 13.76 -1.78 0.33
N VAL A 135 12.52 -1.59 -0.13
CA VAL A 135 11.95 -0.25 -0.32
C VAL A 135 11.75 0.52 1.00
N GLN A 136 11.70 -0.17 2.14
CA GLN A 136 11.60 0.44 3.47
C GLN A 136 12.95 0.90 4.03
N LYS A 137 14.09 0.41 3.50
CA LYS A 137 15.44 0.84 3.91
C LYS A 137 15.83 2.19 3.29
N GLU A 138 15.23 2.51 2.17
CA GLU A 138 15.38 3.78 1.47
C GLU A 138 14.32 4.78 1.95
N PRO A 139 14.50 6.09 1.72
CA PRO A 139 13.47 7.10 2.00
C PRO A 139 12.13 6.63 1.44
N PHE A 140 11.15 6.44 2.33
CA PHE A 140 9.87 5.82 2.02
C PHE A 140 8.82 6.87 1.70
N LEU A 141 8.84 7.97 2.44
CA LEU A 141 8.01 9.15 2.25
C LEU A 141 8.87 10.32 1.78
N VAL A 142 8.22 11.31 1.16
CA VAL A 142 8.84 12.60 0.85
C VAL A 142 9.43 13.26 2.10
N THR A 143 8.80 13.05 3.26
CA THR A 143 9.26 13.53 4.57
C THR A 143 10.57 12.89 5.04
N ASP A 144 10.99 11.77 4.44
CA ASP A 144 12.25 11.10 4.79
C ASP A 144 13.45 11.73 4.05
N LEU A 145 13.19 12.66 3.13
CA LEU A 145 14.25 13.46 2.52
C LEU A 145 15.02 14.25 3.56
N LYS A 146 16.34 14.34 3.41
CA LYS A 146 17.21 15.21 4.24
C LYS A 146 17.15 16.68 3.83
N ILE A 147 16.09 17.07 3.12
CA ILE A 147 15.71 18.44 2.81
C ILE A 147 14.20 18.58 2.96
N ASN A 148 13.73 19.72 3.44
CA ASN A 148 12.29 19.99 3.58
C ASN A 148 11.83 21.22 2.77
N GLY A 149 10.52 21.49 2.78
CA GLY A 149 9.94 22.60 2.04
C GLY A 149 10.48 23.98 2.45
N ASN A 150 10.79 24.19 3.74
CA ASN A 150 11.34 25.45 4.23
C ASN A 150 12.74 25.71 3.66
N GLU A 151 13.56 24.67 3.55
CA GLU A 151 14.89 24.77 2.95
C GLU A 151 14.83 25.04 1.45
N ILE A 152 13.87 24.44 0.75
CA ILE A 152 13.62 24.72 -0.66
C ILE A 152 13.21 26.18 -0.86
N MET A 153 12.25 26.67 -0.07
CA MET A 153 11.78 28.06 -0.13
C MET A 153 12.92 29.05 0.12
N LYS A 154 13.75 28.82 1.15
CA LYS A 154 14.92 29.65 1.46
C LYS A 154 15.97 29.63 0.34
N THR A 155 16.25 28.46 -0.23
CA THR A 155 17.29 28.30 -1.25
C THR A 155 16.90 28.94 -2.57
N LEU A 156 15.63 28.83 -2.97
CA LEU A 156 15.12 29.33 -4.24
C LEU A 156 14.46 30.71 -4.13
N LYS A 157 14.33 31.26 -2.92
CA LYS A 157 13.61 32.50 -2.63
C LYS A 157 12.17 32.50 -3.19
N ILE A 158 11.46 31.38 -3.00
CA ILE A 158 10.06 31.21 -3.43
C ILE A 158 9.11 31.15 -2.24
N HIS A 159 7.86 31.57 -2.48
CA HIS A 159 6.76 31.47 -1.52
C HIS A 159 6.20 30.04 -1.41
N PRO A 160 5.51 29.70 -0.30
CA PRO A 160 4.84 28.42 -0.16
C PRO A 160 3.80 28.22 -1.28
N GLY A 161 3.79 27.02 -1.88
CA GLY A 161 2.84 26.68 -2.93
C GLY A 161 3.11 25.31 -3.57
N PRO A 162 2.28 24.92 -4.56
CA PRO A 162 2.34 23.60 -5.20
C PRO A 162 3.71 23.26 -5.80
N LEU A 163 4.47 24.27 -6.23
CA LEU A 163 5.82 24.10 -6.76
C LEU A 163 6.76 23.43 -5.75
N VAL A 164 6.68 23.78 -4.45
CA VAL A 164 7.53 23.18 -3.40
C VAL A 164 7.27 21.69 -3.29
N GLY A 165 6.00 21.28 -3.29
CA GLY A 165 5.61 19.87 -3.27
C GLY A 165 6.08 19.11 -4.52
N ARG A 166 6.02 19.74 -5.70
CA ARG A 166 6.55 19.14 -6.95
C ARG A 166 8.06 18.94 -6.89
N LEU A 167 8.81 19.92 -6.39
CA LEU A 167 10.27 19.82 -6.24
C LEU A 167 10.67 18.74 -5.24
N LEU A 168 10.00 18.68 -4.08
CA LEU A 168 10.18 17.61 -3.11
C LEU A 168 9.88 16.23 -3.72
N SER A 169 8.77 16.12 -4.47
CA SER A 169 8.39 14.88 -5.15
C SER A 169 9.41 14.46 -6.21
N GLN A 170 9.95 15.42 -6.96
CA GLN A 170 11.00 15.16 -7.95
C GLN A 170 12.29 14.69 -7.30
N LEU A 171 12.77 15.37 -6.25
CA LEU A 171 13.95 14.97 -5.50
C LEU A 171 13.77 13.58 -4.88
N PHE A 172 12.60 13.32 -4.30
CA PHE A 172 12.25 12.02 -3.77
C PHE A 172 12.33 10.93 -4.83
N GLN A 173 11.78 11.17 -6.02
CA GLN A 173 11.84 10.22 -7.14
C GLN A 173 13.29 9.96 -7.57
N GLU A 174 14.14 10.99 -7.68
CA GLU A 174 15.55 10.81 -8.06
C GLU A 174 16.36 10.05 -7.00
N VAL A 175 16.06 10.23 -5.71
CA VAL A 175 16.64 9.46 -4.61
C VAL A 175 16.21 8.00 -4.67
N VAL A 176 14.91 7.74 -4.84
CA VAL A 176 14.36 6.37 -4.93
C VAL A 176 14.89 5.64 -6.16
N GLU A 177 15.12 6.34 -7.27
CA GLU A 177 15.74 5.79 -8.48
C GLU A 177 17.27 5.66 -8.38
N LYS A 178 17.86 5.94 -7.21
CA LYS A 178 19.30 5.89 -6.94
C LYS A 178 20.14 6.79 -7.85
N LYS A 179 19.53 7.82 -8.44
CA LYS A 179 20.22 8.83 -9.26
C LYS A 179 21.03 9.79 -8.41
N ILE A 180 20.55 10.07 -7.19
CA ILE A 180 21.20 10.96 -6.22
C ILE A 180 21.10 10.37 -4.80
N ARG A 181 22.02 10.75 -3.92
CA ARG A 181 21.98 10.35 -2.50
C ARG A 181 21.03 11.23 -1.70
N ASN A 182 20.38 10.64 -0.69
CA ASN A 182 19.57 11.38 0.29
C ASN A 182 20.43 12.05 1.37
N ASP A 183 21.27 12.99 0.96
CA ASP A 183 22.06 13.83 1.86
C ASP A 183 21.88 15.31 1.52
N LYS A 184 22.01 16.16 2.54
CA LYS A 184 21.66 17.58 2.42
C LYS A 184 22.46 18.30 1.34
N THR A 185 23.74 17.97 1.18
CA THR A 185 24.64 18.64 0.22
C THR A 185 24.27 18.25 -1.21
N THR A 186 24.01 16.97 -1.46
CA THR A 186 23.61 16.46 -2.78
C THR A 186 22.25 17.01 -3.19
N LEU A 187 21.26 16.96 -2.30
CA LEU A 187 19.90 17.46 -2.57
C LEU A 187 19.89 18.96 -2.85
N SER A 188 20.64 19.75 -2.06
CA SER A 188 20.75 21.19 -2.26
C SER A 188 21.41 21.54 -3.60
N LYS A 189 22.46 20.80 -3.99
CA LYS A 189 23.12 20.96 -5.29
C LYS A 189 22.15 20.66 -6.43
N ARG A 190 21.41 19.56 -6.33
CA ARG A 190 20.44 19.15 -7.35
C ARG A 190 19.28 20.14 -7.47
N LEU A 191 18.77 20.66 -6.37
CA LEU A 191 17.73 21.69 -6.34
C LEU A 191 18.15 22.95 -7.14
N ARG A 192 19.39 23.41 -6.98
CA ARG A 192 19.92 24.56 -7.73
C ARG A 192 20.03 24.27 -9.24
N GLN A 193 20.33 23.03 -9.63
CA GLN A 193 20.35 22.64 -11.04
C GLN A 193 18.95 22.67 -11.65
N ILE A 194 17.95 22.13 -10.95
CA ILE A 194 16.55 22.15 -11.39
C ILE A 194 16.06 23.59 -11.55
N ALA A 195 16.40 24.47 -10.59
CA ALA A 195 16.03 25.89 -10.66
C ALA A 195 16.60 26.60 -11.90
N LYS A 196 17.85 26.31 -12.27
CA LYS A 196 18.47 26.87 -13.49
C LYS A 196 17.81 26.40 -14.78
N SER A 197 17.16 25.25 -14.79
CA SER A 197 16.42 24.74 -15.96
C SER A 197 14.97 25.26 -16.06
N LEU A 198 14.50 25.97 -15.03
CA LEU A 198 13.15 26.58 -14.99
C LEU A 198 13.15 28.05 -15.40
N THR A 199 14.33 28.67 -15.47
CA THR A 199 14.62 30.02 -16.00
C THR A 199 15.13 29.91 -17.42
#